data_AF-A0A963GQY5-F1
#
_entry.id   AF-A0A963GQY5-F1
#
_cell.length_a   1.000
_cell.length_b   1.000
_cell.length_c   1.000
_cell.angle_alpha   90.00
_cell.angle_beta   90.00
_cell.angle_gamma   90.00
#
_symmetry.space_group_name_H-M   'P 1'
#
loop_
_entity.id
_entity.type
_entity.pdbx_description
1 polymer ?
#
loop_
_entity_poly.entity_id
_entity_poly.type
_entity_poly.pdbx_seq_one_letter_code
_entity_poly.pdbx_strand_id
1 'polypeptide(L)'
;MKSTTAIRWLGAIACAVSAQVSAQTTPNADWACWYQGAGKLNCLMLKASDNSNQPVARGQGNGEPVPEDAILIWQGGSELYDGIVEIPLMNDPEDMTLVEQLAHFSVCGSAIDCSMTFVRSATELALLQESYSSLR
;
A
#
# COMPACT_ATOMS: atom_id res chain seq x y z
N MET A 1 53.98 -55.07 -3.52
CA MET A 1 52.56 -54.82 -3.84
C MET A 1 52.40 -53.32 -4.08
N LYS A 2 52.14 -52.95 -5.34
CA LYS A 2 51.93 -51.57 -5.79
C LYS A 2 50.43 -51.28 -5.75
N SER A 3 50.00 -50.15 -5.20
CA SER A 3 48.89 -49.41 -5.82
C SER A 3 48.80 -47.97 -5.29
N THR A 4 49.00 -47.05 -6.22
CA THR A 4 48.80 -45.60 -6.19
C THR A 4 47.31 -45.29 -6.30
N THR A 5 46.77 -44.28 -5.61
CA THR A 5 45.55 -43.61 -6.09
C THR A 5 45.56 -42.13 -5.72
N ALA A 6 45.72 -41.30 -6.75
CA ALA A 6 45.75 -39.85 -6.70
C ALA A 6 44.33 -39.28 -6.86
N ILE A 7 44.07 -38.22 -6.09
CA ILE A 7 42.84 -37.44 -6.05
C ILE A 7 42.80 -36.52 -7.28
N ARG A 8 41.69 -36.54 -8.03
CA ARG A 8 41.35 -35.52 -9.04
C ARG A 8 39.87 -35.20 -8.95
N TRP A 9 39.54 -34.11 -8.28
CA TRP A 9 38.22 -33.49 -8.34
C TRP A 9 38.13 -32.63 -9.59
N LEU A 10 37.33 -33.08 -10.56
CA LEU A 10 36.91 -32.28 -11.71
C LEU A 10 35.66 -31.51 -11.30
N GLY A 11 35.74 -30.19 -11.43
CA GLY A 11 34.63 -29.29 -11.25
C GLY A 11 33.52 -29.55 -12.27
N ALA A 12 32.29 -29.32 -11.83
CA ALA A 12 31.16 -29.07 -12.71
C ALA A 12 30.43 -27.83 -12.20
N ILE A 13 30.48 -26.82 -13.07
CA ILE A 13 29.87 -25.51 -13.02
C ILE A 13 28.41 -25.59 -12.53
N ALA A 14 28.13 -24.97 -11.39
CA ALA A 14 26.77 -24.75 -10.93
C ALA A 14 26.12 -23.70 -11.85
N CYS A 15 25.23 -24.13 -12.74
CA CYS A 15 24.30 -23.23 -13.41
C CYS A 15 23.33 -22.67 -12.37
N ALA A 16 23.69 -21.54 -11.74
CA ALA A 16 22.75 -20.75 -10.97
C ALA A 16 21.78 -20.09 -11.97
N VAL A 17 20.66 -20.75 -12.23
CA VAL A 17 19.52 -20.13 -12.90
C VAL A 17 18.96 -19.10 -11.92
N SER A 18 19.33 -17.83 -12.10
CA SER A 18 18.68 -16.73 -11.41
C SER A 18 17.23 -16.69 -11.86
N ALA A 19 16.34 -17.32 -11.09
CA ALA A 19 14.91 -17.11 -11.22
C ALA A 19 14.66 -15.62 -10.96
N GLN A 20 14.50 -14.85 -12.04
CA GLN A 20 13.97 -13.50 -11.96
C GLN A 20 12.53 -13.66 -11.48
N VAL A 21 12.32 -13.54 -10.17
CA VAL A 21 10.99 -13.30 -9.62
C VAL A 21 10.60 -11.91 -10.12
N SER A 22 9.95 -11.87 -11.28
CA SER A 22 9.10 -10.77 -11.65
C SER A 22 8.00 -10.76 -10.60
N ALA A 23 8.18 -9.97 -9.54
CA ALA A 23 7.08 -9.60 -8.66
C ALA A 23 6.07 -8.88 -9.57
N GLN A 24 5.08 -9.63 -10.05
CA GLN A 24 3.93 -9.05 -10.70
C GLN A 24 3.26 -8.21 -9.61
N THR A 25 3.46 -6.91 -9.69
CA THR A 25 2.80 -5.94 -8.82
C THR A 25 1.31 -6.06 -9.09
N THR A 26 0.61 -6.80 -8.24
CA THR A 26 -0.85 -6.83 -8.20
C THR A 26 -1.35 -5.37 -8.14
N PRO A 27 -2.48 -5.03 -8.80
CA PRO A 27 -3.02 -3.67 -8.79
C PRO A 27 -3.56 -3.30 -7.40
N ASN A 28 -2.63 -2.86 -6.57
CA ASN A 28 -2.89 -2.36 -5.23
C ASN A 28 -3.48 -0.94 -5.31
N ALA A 29 -4.43 -0.64 -4.42
CA ALA A 29 -4.82 0.75 -4.20
C ALA A 29 -3.63 1.47 -3.55
N ASP A 30 -3.21 2.60 -4.12
CA ASP A 30 -2.14 3.41 -3.54
C ASP A 30 -2.69 4.78 -3.14
N TRP A 31 -2.44 5.14 -1.89
CA TRP A 31 -2.92 6.37 -1.27
C TRP A 31 -1.76 7.28 -0.84
N ALA A 32 -1.99 8.59 -0.93
CA ALA A 32 -1.16 9.60 -0.29
C ALA A 32 -2.00 10.33 0.75
N CYS A 33 -1.60 10.29 2.02
CA CYS A 33 -2.30 10.95 3.10
C CYS A 33 -1.45 12.03 3.76
N TRP A 34 -2.04 13.14 4.19
CA TRP A 34 -1.36 14.20 4.92
C TRP A 34 -2.28 14.86 5.94
N TYR A 35 -1.68 15.36 7.01
CA TYR A 35 -2.41 16.18 7.98
C TYR A 35 -2.50 17.63 7.50
N GLN A 36 -3.72 18.13 7.36
CA GLN A 36 -4.01 19.47 6.86
C GLN A 36 -4.07 20.53 7.97
N GLY A 37 -3.98 20.12 9.24
CA GLY A 37 -4.23 20.98 10.39
C GLY A 37 -5.70 20.96 10.84
N ALA A 38 -5.99 21.57 11.99
CA ALA A 38 -7.34 21.72 12.53
C ALA A 38 -8.13 20.39 12.63
N GLY A 39 -7.44 19.31 13.03
CA GLY A 39 -8.03 17.98 13.15
C GLY A 39 -8.44 17.37 11.80
N LYS A 40 -7.80 17.72 10.68
CA LYS A 40 -8.14 17.15 9.37
C LYS A 40 -7.03 16.32 8.76
N LEU A 41 -7.35 15.08 8.40
CA LEU A 41 -6.51 14.21 7.61
C LEU A 41 -7.07 14.13 6.19
N ASN A 42 -6.27 14.46 5.20
CA ASN A 42 -6.65 14.35 3.80
C ASN A 42 -5.94 13.17 3.16
N CYS A 43 -6.64 12.41 2.33
CA CYS A 43 -6.08 11.29 1.57
C CYS A 43 -6.47 11.38 0.11
N LEU A 44 -5.48 11.28 -0.78
CA LEU A 44 -5.62 11.28 -2.23
C LEU A 44 -5.34 9.87 -2.75
N MET A 45 -6.19 9.36 -3.63
CA MET A 45 -5.94 8.11 -4.32
C MET A 45 -5.05 8.34 -5.55
N LEU A 46 -3.87 7.74 -5.55
CA LEU A 46 -2.87 7.83 -6.63
C LEU A 46 -3.01 6.71 -7.65
N LYS A 47 -3.53 5.56 -7.20
CA LYS A 47 -3.84 4.37 -8.01
C LYS A 47 -5.10 3.70 -7.46
N ALA A 48 -6.11 3.53 -8.30
CA ALA A 48 -7.28 2.74 -7.97
C ALA A 48 -6.93 1.25 -7.95
N SER A 49 -7.64 0.47 -7.14
CA SER A 49 -7.50 -0.98 -7.22
C SER A 49 -8.46 -1.55 -8.27
N ASP A 50 -7.99 -2.55 -9.01
CA ASP A 50 -8.85 -3.35 -9.88
C ASP A 50 -9.73 -4.32 -9.07
N ASN A 51 -9.53 -4.38 -7.75
CA ASN A 51 -10.21 -5.24 -6.81
C ASN A 51 -11.54 -4.68 -6.28
N SER A 52 -12.22 -3.80 -7.02
CA SER A 52 -13.54 -3.23 -6.63
C SER A 52 -14.59 -4.28 -6.21
N ASN A 53 -14.40 -5.56 -6.58
CA ASN A 53 -15.26 -6.68 -6.22
C ASN A 53 -14.75 -7.56 -5.06
N GLN A 54 -13.63 -7.25 -4.41
CA GLN A 54 -13.17 -8.00 -3.24
C GLN A 54 -14.13 -7.76 -2.06
N PRO A 55 -14.57 -8.84 -1.38
CA PRO A 55 -15.39 -8.70 -0.19
C PRO A 55 -14.57 -8.01 0.90
N VAL A 56 -14.95 -6.78 1.27
CA VAL A 56 -14.40 -6.16 2.47
C VAL A 56 -14.87 -6.99 3.66
N ALA A 57 -13.93 -7.42 4.50
CA ALA A 57 -14.28 -8.04 5.77
C ALA A 57 -15.09 -7.01 6.57
N ARG A 58 -16.42 -7.10 6.53
CA ARG A 58 -17.30 -6.31 7.37
C ARG A 58 -16.82 -6.52 8.79
N GLY A 59 -16.32 -5.45 9.42
CA GLY A 59 -15.83 -5.50 10.78
C GLY A 59 -16.88 -6.18 11.65
N GLN A 60 -16.47 -7.19 12.42
CA GLN A 60 -17.32 -7.83 13.42
C GLN A 60 -17.49 -6.89 14.62
N GLY A 61 -18.04 -5.70 14.39
CA GLY A 61 -18.36 -4.72 15.42
C GLY A 61 -19.85 -4.70 15.66
N ASN A 62 -20.28 -5.17 16.83
CA ASN A 62 -21.60 -5.01 17.48
C ASN A 62 -22.89 -5.19 16.63
N GLY A 63 -22.80 -5.65 15.37
CA GLY A 63 -23.93 -5.76 14.44
C GLY A 63 -24.24 -4.48 13.65
N GLU A 64 -23.43 -3.43 13.75
CA GLU A 64 -23.70 -2.17 13.04
C GLU A 64 -23.11 -2.25 11.61
N PRO A 65 -23.90 -1.93 10.57
CA PRO A 65 -23.42 -1.97 9.20
C PRO A 65 -22.34 -0.91 8.99
N VAL A 66 -21.20 -1.34 8.42
CA VAL A 66 -20.16 -0.43 7.95
C VAL A 66 -20.77 0.54 6.91
N PRO A 67 -20.55 1.86 7.02
CA PRO A 67 -21.02 2.83 6.04
C PRO A 67 -20.51 2.53 4.62
N GLU A 68 -21.34 2.77 3.60
CA GLU A 68 -21.00 2.50 2.20
C GLU A 68 -19.75 3.26 1.74
N ASP A 69 -19.58 4.51 2.19
CA ASP A 69 -18.40 5.33 1.87
C ASP A 69 -17.10 4.69 2.38
N ALA A 70 -17.12 4.08 3.56
CA ALA A 70 -15.96 3.39 4.11
C ALA A 70 -15.64 2.12 3.31
N ILE A 71 -16.67 1.40 2.85
CA ILE A 71 -16.50 0.24 1.96
C ILE A 71 -15.85 0.68 0.64
N LEU A 72 -16.34 1.78 0.05
CA LEU A 72 -15.83 2.31 -1.20
C LEU A 72 -14.35 2.74 -1.09
N ILE A 73 -13.99 3.42 -0.01
CA ILE A 73 -12.61 3.80 0.29
C ILE A 73 -11.73 2.55 0.39
N TRP A 74 -12.14 1.55 1.17
CA TRP A 74 -11.35 0.33 1.38
C TRP A 74 -11.22 -0.53 0.12
N GLN A 75 -12.20 -0.51 -0.78
CA GLN A 75 -12.13 -1.21 -2.06
C GLN A 75 -11.28 -0.49 -3.10
N GLY A 76 -10.89 0.76 -2.84
CA GLY A 76 -10.09 1.54 -3.78
C GLY A 76 -10.82 1.80 -5.10
N GLY A 77 -12.13 2.08 -5.03
CA GLY A 77 -13.00 2.28 -6.18
C GLY A 77 -12.50 3.38 -7.12
N SER A 78 -12.65 3.18 -8.43
CA SER A 78 -12.12 4.11 -9.44
C SER A 78 -12.78 5.48 -9.42
N GLU A 79 -13.99 5.61 -8.84
CA GLU A 79 -14.62 6.91 -8.61
C GLU A 79 -13.89 7.80 -7.59
N LEU A 80 -13.02 7.23 -6.75
CA LEU A 80 -12.19 7.99 -5.80
C LEU A 80 -10.85 8.41 -6.40
N TYR A 81 -10.56 7.96 -7.63
CA TYR A 81 -9.31 8.29 -8.31
C TYR A 81 -9.17 9.80 -8.49
N ASP A 82 -8.02 10.36 -8.11
CA ASP A 82 -7.75 11.81 -8.14
C ASP A 82 -8.65 12.65 -7.20
N GLY A 83 -9.50 12.00 -6.40
CA GLY A 83 -10.33 12.62 -5.38
C GLY A 83 -9.61 12.73 -4.03
N ILE A 84 -9.91 13.79 -3.29
CA ILE A 84 -9.46 13.96 -1.90
C ILE A 84 -10.57 13.50 -0.95
N VAL A 85 -10.27 12.50 -0.14
CA VAL A 85 -11.08 12.06 1.00
C VAL A 85 -10.63 12.85 2.24
N GLU A 86 -11.56 13.55 2.87
CA GLU A 86 -11.32 14.24 4.16
C GLU A 86 -11.80 13.34 5.31
N ILE A 87 -10.88 13.03 6.24
CA ILE A 87 -11.14 12.24 7.44
C ILE A 87 -11.02 13.19 8.64
N PRO A 88 -12.14 13.51 9.31
CA PRO A 88 -12.12 14.36 10.49
C PRO A 88 -11.53 13.60 11.69
N LEU A 89 -10.57 14.22 12.36
CA LEU A 89 -10.07 13.83 13.66
C LEU A 89 -10.88 14.55 14.74
N MET A 90 -11.10 13.88 15.87
CA MET A 90 -11.81 14.50 16.99
C MET A 90 -11.08 15.71 17.58
N ASN A 91 -9.75 15.73 17.53
CA ASN A 91 -8.89 16.77 18.08
C ASN A 91 -7.64 16.96 17.22
N ASP A 92 -6.93 18.07 17.43
CA ASP A 92 -5.58 18.22 16.91
C ASP A 92 -4.65 17.15 17.51
N PRO A 93 -3.90 16.40 16.69
CA PRO A 93 -3.07 15.31 17.16
C PRO A 93 -1.76 15.81 17.77
N GLU A 94 -1.41 15.27 18.94
CA GLU A 94 -0.10 15.49 19.56
C GLU A 94 0.99 14.54 19.02
N ASP A 95 0.57 13.37 18.52
CA ASP A 95 1.46 12.34 17.96
C ASP A 95 1.14 12.07 16.49
N MET A 96 2.03 12.55 15.62
CA MET A 96 1.91 12.39 14.17
C MET A 96 2.18 10.96 13.67
N THR A 97 2.76 10.09 14.51
CA THR A 97 2.91 8.66 14.22
C THR A 97 1.57 7.95 14.34
N LEU A 98 0.78 8.32 15.36
CA LEU A 98 -0.57 7.80 15.53
C LEU A 98 -1.48 8.24 14.37
N VAL A 99 -1.34 9.48 13.90
CA VAL A 99 -2.08 10.00 12.74
C VAL A 99 -1.75 9.21 11.48
N GLU A 100 -0.48 8.87 11.27
CA GLU A 100 -0.05 8.04 10.14
C GLU A 100 -0.65 6.63 10.21
N GLN A 101 -0.65 6.00 11.39
CA GLN A 101 -1.30 4.71 11.59
C GLN A 101 -2.81 4.79 11.34
N LEU A 102 -3.47 5.83 11.88
CA LEU A 102 -4.90 6.06 11.66
C LEU A 102 -5.20 6.27 10.18
N ALA A 103 -4.37 7.01 9.46
CA ALA A 103 -4.51 7.20 8.02
C ALA A 103 -4.46 5.87 7.28
N HIS A 104 -3.47 5.03 7.60
CA HIS A 104 -3.35 3.69 7.04
C HIS A 104 -4.62 2.86 7.28
N PHE A 105 -5.08 2.77 8.52
CA PHE A 105 -6.29 2.00 8.85
C PHE A 105 -7.55 2.58 8.20
N SER A 106 -7.64 3.90 8.06
CA SER A 106 -8.82 4.55 7.47
C SER A 106 -8.95 4.25 5.99
N VAL A 107 -7.85 4.24 5.23
CA VAL A 107 -7.89 4.02 3.78
C VAL A 107 -7.69 2.57 3.36
N CYS A 108 -6.90 1.80 4.10
CA CYS A 108 -6.64 0.40 3.78
C CYS A 108 -7.53 -0.58 4.52
N GLY A 109 -8.08 -0.21 5.68
CA GLY A 109 -8.85 -1.13 6.52
C GLY A 109 -8.06 -2.41 6.79
N SER A 110 -8.55 -3.55 6.29
CA SER A 110 -7.90 -4.86 6.34
C SER A 110 -7.38 -5.36 4.99
N ALA A 111 -7.31 -4.51 3.97
CA ALA A 111 -6.90 -4.89 2.62
C ALA A 111 -5.39 -5.23 2.58
N ILE A 112 -5.07 -6.43 2.10
CA ILE A 112 -3.69 -6.91 1.96
C ILE A 112 -2.96 -6.17 0.83
N ASP A 113 -3.72 -5.76 -0.19
CA ASP A 113 -3.25 -5.13 -1.43
C ASP A 113 -3.49 -3.61 -1.41
N CYS A 114 -3.22 -2.96 -0.27
CA CYS A 114 -3.33 -1.51 -0.13
C CYS A 114 -2.01 -0.93 0.38
N SER A 115 -1.56 0.15 -0.26
CA SER A 115 -0.42 0.93 0.19
C SER A 115 -0.83 2.37 0.50
N MET A 116 -0.16 2.97 1.47
CA MET A 116 -0.38 4.35 1.87
C MET A 116 0.97 5.00 2.18
N THR A 117 1.20 6.17 1.58
CA THR A 117 2.34 7.03 1.88
C THR A 117 1.87 8.22 2.68
N PHE A 118 2.47 8.43 3.86
CA PHE A 118 2.16 9.59 4.68
C PHE A 118 3.08 10.76 4.33
N VAL A 119 2.51 11.77 3.71
CA VAL A 119 3.21 12.93 3.18
C VAL A 119 3.38 13.99 4.27
N ARG A 120 4.60 14.50 4.42
CA ARG A 120 4.99 15.50 5.43
C ARG A 120 5.08 16.92 4.87
N SER A 121 5.05 17.09 3.54
CA SER A 121 5.14 18.41 2.90
C SER A 121 4.42 18.48 1.54
N ALA A 122 4.04 19.68 1.12
CA ALA A 122 3.44 19.89 -0.20
C ALA A 122 4.38 19.48 -1.35
N THR A 123 5.69 19.66 -1.18
CA THR A 123 6.70 19.25 -2.16
C THR A 123 6.72 17.74 -2.34
N GLU A 124 6.66 16.99 -1.24
CA GLU A 124 6.61 15.53 -1.27
C GLU A 124 5.34 15.02 -1.97
N LEU A 125 4.19 15.66 -1.71
CA LEU A 125 2.94 15.33 -2.41
C LEU A 125 3.07 15.55 -3.92
N ALA A 126 3.62 16.70 -4.32
CA ALA A 126 3.80 17.03 -5.74
C ALA A 126 4.71 16.03 -6.46
N LEU A 127 5.85 15.65 -5.84
CA LEU A 127 6.77 14.66 -6.39
C LEU A 127 6.12 13.29 -6.53
N LEU A 128 5.32 12.89 -5.54
CA LEU A 128 4.59 11.63 -5.57
C LEU A 128 3.52 11.65 -6.67
N GLN A 129 2.75 12.72 -6.81
CA GLN A 129 1.77 12.85 -7.89
C GLN A 129 2.43 12.82 -9.27
N GLU A 130 3.59 13.46 -9.44
CA GLU A 130 4.35 13.44 -10.70
C GLU A 130 4.82 12.02 -11.05
N SER A 131 5.33 11.26 -10.07
CA SER A 131 5.77 9.88 -10.32
C SER A 131 4.61 8.98 -10.76
N TYR A 132 3.43 9.13 -10.17
CA TYR A 132 2.25 8.36 -10.58
C TYR A 132 1.65 8.82 -11.90
N SER A 133 1.76 10.11 -12.23
CA SER A 133 1.31 10.65 -13.52
C SER A 133 2.15 10.11 -14.68
N SER A 134 3.44 9.84 -14.45
CA SER A 134 4.34 9.26 -15.46
C SER A 134 4.06 7.79 -15.80
N LEU A 135 3.29 7.09 -14.96
CA LEU A 135 2.90 5.69 -15.14
C LEU A 135 1.58 5.53 -15.92
N ARG A 136 0.92 6.63 -16.26
CA ARG A 136 -0.29 6.66 -17.11
C ARG A 136 0.08 6.73 -18.58
#